data_AF-A0A925H1S6-F1
#
_entry.id   AF-A0A925H1S6-F1
#
_cell.length_a   1.000
_cell.length_b   1.000
_cell.length_c   1.000
_cell.angle_alpha   90.00
_cell.angle_beta   90.00
_cell.angle_gamma   90.00
#
_symmetry.space_group_name_H-M   'P 1'
#
loop_
_entity.id
_entity.type
_entity.pdbx_description
1 polymer ?
#
loop_
_entity_poly.entity_id
_entity_poly.type
_entity_poly.pdbx_seq_one_letter_code
_entity_poly.pdbx_strand_id
1 'polypeptide(L)'
;MYDLLSTCRLPLLSYCFLSLTSLFAQTASAVGIFDGYEDVGAVLHPGSATFDSSTRAYTVTGSGENMWGTRDAFHFVWKKVSGDMTLTADIQILSEGGDPHRKAALMIRQSLDADSAYADAALHGDGLTSLQFRDEKGGATHEVQSS
;
A
#
# COMPACT_ATOMS: atom_id res chain seq x y z
N MET A 1 -36.50 39.15 61.78
CA MET A 1 -36.92 39.71 60.48
C MET A 1 -35.83 39.29 59.49
N TYR A 2 -36.13 38.23 58.70
CA TYR A 2 -35.29 37.58 57.66
C TYR A 2 -34.00 36.88 58.19
N ASP A 3 -33.54 35.69 57.78
CA ASP A 3 -33.79 34.94 56.55
C ASP A 3 -33.70 33.40 56.75
N LEU A 4 -34.61 32.73 56.05
CA LEU A 4 -34.56 31.34 55.63
C LEU A 4 -33.48 31.20 54.54
N LEU A 5 -32.81 30.05 54.41
CA LEU A 5 -32.69 29.29 53.14
C LEU A 5 -31.72 28.12 53.28
N SER A 6 -32.35 26.96 53.45
CA SER A 6 -31.81 25.63 53.14
C SER A 6 -31.43 25.55 51.67
N THR A 7 -30.19 25.18 51.36
CA THR A 7 -29.78 24.82 50.00
C THR A 7 -29.38 23.34 49.96
N CYS A 8 -30.30 22.57 49.39
CA CYS A 8 -30.18 21.17 49.03
C CYS A 8 -29.11 20.99 47.94
N ARG A 9 -28.04 20.23 48.23
CA ARG A 9 -27.02 19.86 47.25
C ARG A 9 -27.43 18.56 46.56
N LEU A 10 -27.82 18.64 45.29
CA LEU A 10 -28.05 17.48 44.42
C LEU A 10 -26.70 16.87 43.98
N PRO A 11 -26.56 15.53 43.92
CA PRO A 11 -25.35 14.89 43.41
C PRO A 11 -25.33 14.92 41.88
N LEU A 12 -24.18 15.30 41.34
CA LEU A 12 -23.86 15.34 39.92
C LEU A 12 -23.77 13.89 39.38
N LEU A 13 -24.80 13.42 38.67
CA LEU A 13 -24.77 12.12 37.98
C LEU A 13 -23.92 12.27 36.71
N SER A 14 -22.69 11.75 36.75
CA SER A 14 -21.79 11.70 35.59
C SER A 14 -22.31 10.64 34.60
N TYR A 15 -22.97 11.10 33.53
CA TYR A 15 -23.30 10.25 32.39
C TYR A 15 -22.05 10.09 31.51
N CYS A 16 -21.35 8.97 31.68
CA CYS A 16 -20.29 8.56 30.77
C CYS A 16 -20.94 8.05 29.47
N PHE A 17 -20.93 8.86 28.43
CA PHE A 17 -21.46 8.53 27.11
C PHE A 17 -20.49 7.52 26.46
N LEU A 18 -20.78 6.22 26.53
CA LEU A 18 -20.03 5.21 25.78
C LEU A 18 -20.35 5.39 24.28
N SER A 19 -19.46 6.06 23.56
CA SER A 19 -19.49 6.08 22.10
C SER A 19 -19.11 4.69 21.59
N LEU A 20 -20.10 3.96 21.07
CA LEU A 20 -19.88 2.69 20.37
C LEU A 20 -19.16 2.99 19.05
N THR A 21 -17.83 2.96 19.03
CA THR A 21 -17.06 3.01 17.79
C THR A 21 -17.16 1.65 17.12
N SER A 22 -17.97 1.54 16.06
CA SER A 22 -17.97 0.37 15.19
C SER A 22 -16.58 0.23 14.56
N LEU A 23 -15.78 -0.73 15.04
CA LEU A 23 -14.60 -1.18 14.32
C LEU A 23 -15.09 -1.95 13.09
N PHE A 24 -15.00 -1.33 11.92
CA PHE A 24 -15.01 -2.09 10.68
C PHE A 24 -13.68 -2.84 10.61
N ALA A 25 -13.70 -4.14 10.91
CA ALA A 25 -12.62 -5.02 10.50
C ALA A 25 -12.71 -5.15 8.98
N GLN A 26 -11.94 -4.33 8.25
CA GLN A 26 -11.72 -4.54 6.82
C GLN A 26 -10.96 -5.86 6.71
N THR A 27 -11.65 -6.96 6.40
CA THR A 27 -10.97 -8.16 5.93
C THR A 27 -10.20 -7.74 4.69
N ALA A 28 -8.86 -7.77 4.76
CA ALA A 28 -8.03 -7.69 3.57
C ALA A 28 -8.56 -8.76 2.61
N SER A 29 -9.05 -8.31 1.46
CA SER A 29 -9.60 -9.23 0.47
C SER A 29 -8.41 -9.96 -0.14
N ALA A 30 -8.22 -11.21 0.25
CA ALA A 30 -7.24 -12.06 -0.40
C ALA A 30 -7.46 -12.00 -1.92
N VAL A 31 -6.39 -11.74 -2.67
CA VAL A 31 -6.42 -11.63 -4.13
C VAL A 31 -5.52 -12.74 -4.66
N GLY A 32 -6.16 -13.82 -5.12
CA GLY A 32 -5.47 -15.06 -5.51
C GLY A 32 -4.61 -15.64 -4.38
N ILE A 33 -3.28 -15.62 -4.57
CA ILE A 33 -2.30 -16.17 -3.61
C ILE A 33 -1.80 -15.14 -2.59
N PHE A 34 -2.20 -13.88 -2.73
CA PHE A 34 -1.74 -12.75 -1.93
C PHE A 34 -2.71 -12.42 -0.78
N ASP A 35 -2.17 -11.90 0.31
CA ASP A 35 -2.91 -11.62 1.55
C ASP A 35 -3.72 -10.32 1.45
N GLY A 36 -3.27 -9.38 0.61
CA GLY A 36 -3.96 -8.12 0.39
C GLY A 36 -3.35 -7.28 -0.72
N TYR A 37 -3.87 -6.06 -0.87
CA TYR A 37 -3.35 -5.03 -1.74
C TYR A 37 -3.65 -3.65 -1.17
N GLU A 38 -2.76 -2.68 -1.38
CA GLU A 38 -2.96 -1.29 -0.95
C GLU A 38 -2.10 -0.30 -1.75
N ASP A 39 -2.44 0.98 -1.64
CA ASP A 39 -1.58 2.05 -2.11
C ASP A 39 -0.50 2.35 -1.09
N VAL A 40 0.74 2.33 -1.54
CA VAL A 40 1.93 2.70 -0.77
C VAL A 40 2.24 4.15 -1.07
N GLY A 41 2.46 4.94 -0.01
CA GLY A 41 2.72 6.37 -0.14
C GLY A 41 1.48 7.16 -0.54
N ALA A 42 1.70 8.38 -1.04
CA ALA A 42 0.62 9.25 -1.48
C ALA A 42 0.38 9.07 -2.98
N VAL A 43 -0.80 8.57 -3.36
CA VAL A 43 -1.21 8.37 -4.76
C VAL A 43 -2.34 9.34 -5.12
N LEU A 44 -2.40 9.77 -6.38
CA LEU A 44 -3.44 10.69 -6.86
C LEU A 44 -4.78 9.97 -7.09
N HIS A 45 -4.70 8.73 -7.59
CA HIS A 45 -5.84 7.88 -7.88
C HIS A 45 -5.65 6.54 -7.15
N PRO A 46 -6.64 6.10 -6.34
CA PRO A 46 -6.57 4.81 -5.68
C PRO A 46 -6.37 3.67 -6.69
N GLY A 47 -5.45 2.77 -6.39
CA GLY A 47 -5.23 1.58 -7.20
C GLY A 47 -6.28 0.50 -6.96
N SER A 48 -6.21 -0.55 -7.77
CA SER A 48 -7.06 -1.74 -7.62
C SER A 48 -6.36 -2.99 -8.08
N ALA A 49 -6.80 -4.14 -7.57
CA ALA A 49 -6.32 -5.45 -7.97
C ALA A 49 -7.49 -6.42 -8.13
N THR A 50 -7.49 -7.17 -9.23
CA THR A 50 -8.40 -8.30 -9.45
C THR A 50 -7.60 -9.55 -9.84
N PHE A 51 -8.12 -10.71 -9.46
CA PHE A 51 -7.55 -12.01 -9.83
C PHE A 51 -8.60 -12.85 -10.56
N ASP A 52 -8.26 -13.29 -11.75
CA ASP A 52 -9.06 -14.26 -12.51
C ASP A 52 -8.51 -15.66 -12.29
N SER A 53 -9.27 -16.51 -11.58
CA SER A 53 -8.87 -17.86 -11.25
C SER A 53 -8.85 -18.82 -12.45
N SER A 54 -9.55 -18.49 -13.53
CA SER A 54 -9.62 -19.31 -14.74
C SER A 54 -8.35 -19.17 -15.59
N THR A 55 -7.83 -17.96 -15.70
CA THR A 55 -6.61 -17.62 -16.45
C THR A 55 -5.37 -17.54 -15.55
N ARG A 56 -5.56 -17.49 -14.22
CA ARG A 56 -4.53 -17.22 -13.22
C ARG A 56 -3.83 -15.88 -13.41
N ALA A 57 -4.55 -14.89 -13.94
CA ALA A 57 -4.04 -13.57 -14.22
C ALA A 57 -4.43 -12.56 -13.13
N TYR A 58 -3.52 -11.64 -12.82
CA TYR A 58 -3.80 -10.45 -12.03
C TYR A 58 -3.96 -9.25 -12.96
N THR A 59 -4.99 -8.45 -12.74
CA THR A 59 -5.07 -7.09 -13.32
C THR A 59 -4.88 -6.10 -12.20
N VAL A 60 -3.85 -5.27 -12.33
CA VAL A 60 -3.45 -4.30 -11.30
C VAL A 60 -3.45 -2.91 -11.92
N THR A 61 -4.17 -1.98 -11.31
CA THR A 61 -4.12 -0.56 -11.65
C THR A 61 -3.49 0.21 -10.51
N GLY A 62 -2.70 1.21 -10.84
CA GLY A 62 -2.05 2.06 -9.85
C GLY A 62 -1.77 3.45 -10.40
N SER A 63 -1.54 4.39 -9.49
CA SER A 63 -0.96 5.69 -9.78
C SER A 63 0.13 6.00 -8.76
N GLY A 64 0.82 7.13 -8.93
CA GLY A 64 1.90 7.55 -8.04
C GLY A 64 2.98 8.31 -8.80
N GLU A 65 3.93 8.87 -8.05
CA GLU A 65 4.92 9.79 -8.61
C GLU A 65 6.14 9.13 -9.25
N ASN A 66 6.48 7.88 -8.88
CA ASN A 66 7.55 6.98 -9.38
C ASN A 66 8.19 6.24 -8.18
N MET A 67 8.78 5.07 -8.41
CA MET A 67 9.62 4.36 -7.44
C MET A 67 11.06 4.85 -7.59
N TRP A 68 11.36 6.02 -7.03
CA TRP A 68 12.66 6.66 -7.17
C TRP A 68 13.02 7.52 -5.96
N GLY A 69 14.31 7.81 -5.80
CA GLY A 69 14.77 8.60 -4.67
C GLY A 69 14.45 7.90 -3.34
N THR A 70 13.87 8.64 -2.39
CA THR A 70 13.74 8.20 -1.00
C THR A 70 12.33 7.79 -0.59
N ARG A 71 11.35 7.92 -1.49
CA ARG A 71 9.94 7.66 -1.20
C ARG A 71 9.26 7.09 -2.44
N ASP A 72 8.43 6.10 -2.22
CA ASP A 72 7.66 5.43 -3.25
C ASP A 72 6.20 5.82 -3.17
N ALA A 73 5.57 5.89 -4.35
CA ALA A 73 4.14 6.01 -4.50
C ALA A 73 3.66 5.04 -5.60
N PHE A 74 2.91 4.00 -5.22
CA PHE A 74 2.41 2.97 -6.15
C PHE A 74 1.31 2.10 -5.51
N HIS A 75 0.63 1.29 -6.32
CA HIS A 75 -0.28 0.25 -5.84
C HIS A 75 0.44 -1.10 -5.72
N PHE A 76 0.25 -1.82 -4.61
CA PHE A 76 0.99 -3.04 -4.31
C PHE A 76 0.08 -4.20 -3.90
N VAL A 77 0.23 -5.33 -4.58
CA VAL A 77 -0.42 -6.61 -4.23
C VAL A 77 0.59 -7.47 -3.47
N TRP A 78 0.26 -7.88 -2.24
CA TRP A 78 1.28 -8.32 -1.29
C TRP A 78 0.87 -9.52 -0.45
N LYS A 79 1.88 -10.29 -0.03
CA LYS A 79 1.78 -11.31 1.00
C LYS A 79 3.02 -11.29 1.86
N LYS A 80 2.87 -11.57 3.15
CA LYS A 80 4.02 -11.62 4.07
C LYS A 80 4.67 -13.00 4.02
N VAL A 81 5.98 -13.03 3.84
CA VAL A 81 6.79 -14.25 3.64
C VAL A 81 8.10 -14.15 4.42
N SER A 82 8.70 -15.30 4.71
CA SER A 82 10.00 -15.40 5.37
C SER A 82 10.75 -16.63 4.88
N GLY A 83 12.08 -16.56 4.86
CA GLY A 83 12.94 -17.62 4.33
C GLY A 83 13.07 -17.55 2.81
N ASP A 84 13.59 -18.63 2.22
CA ASP A 84 13.83 -18.71 0.80
C ASP A 84 12.51 -18.70 0.01
N MET A 85 12.47 -17.93 -1.07
CA MET A 85 11.28 -17.82 -1.90
C MET A 85 11.62 -17.58 -3.37
N THR A 86 10.66 -17.89 -4.23
CA THR A 86 10.68 -17.58 -5.65
C THR A 86 9.40 -16.86 -6.03
N LEU A 87 9.53 -15.73 -6.72
CA LEU A 87 8.42 -14.98 -7.30
C LEU A 87 8.65 -14.83 -8.81
N THR A 88 7.69 -15.28 -9.61
CA THR A 88 7.75 -15.24 -11.07
C THR A 88 6.41 -14.86 -11.64
N ALA A 89 6.40 -14.05 -12.71
CA ALA A 89 5.21 -13.74 -13.50
C ALA A 89 5.63 -13.30 -14.90
N ASP A 90 4.72 -13.47 -15.86
CA ASP A 90 4.77 -12.73 -17.12
C ASP A 90 4.06 -11.38 -16.89
N ILE A 91 4.74 -10.28 -17.20
CA ILE A 91 4.24 -8.92 -16.97
C ILE A 91 3.96 -8.23 -18.30
N GLN A 92 2.79 -7.60 -18.40
CA GLN A 92 2.42 -6.74 -19.51
C GLN A 92 1.80 -5.44 -19.00
N ILE A 93 2.19 -4.30 -19.58
CA ILE A 93 1.50 -3.03 -19.39
C ILE A 93 0.40 -2.92 -20.44
N LEU A 94 -0.86 -2.93 -19.99
CA LEU A 94 -2.04 -2.95 -20.88
C LEU A 94 -2.41 -1.57 -21.42
N SER A 95 -2.02 -0.50 -20.73
CA SER A 95 -2.36 0.88 -21.12
C SER A 95 -1.36 1.44 -22.14
N GLU A 96 -1.89 2.07 -23.19
CA GLU A 96 -1.11 2.81 -24.18
C GLU A 96 -0.78 4.23 -23.69
N GLY A 97 0.36 4.78 -24.15
CA GLY A 97 0.79 6.15 -23.83
C GLY A 97 1.07 6.39 -22.34
N GLY A 98 1.22 7.65 -21.95
CA GLY A 98 1.56 8.05 -20.58
C GLY A 98 3.07 8.18 -20.36
N ASP A 99 3.47 8.25 -19.08
CA ASP A 99 4.88 8.43 -18.71
C ASP A 99 5.73 7.22 -19.18
N PRO A 100 6.88 7.43 -19.86
CA PRO A 100 7.78 6.36 -20.29
C PRO A 100 8.30 5.50 -19.13
N HIS A 101 8.48 6.10 -17.95
CA HIS A 101 8.96 5.46 -16.74
C HIS A 101 7.84 4.97 -15.83
N ARG A 102 6.59 4.88 -16.29
CA ARG A 102 5.57 4.09 -15.56
C ARG A 102 6.04 2.63 -15.48
N LYS A 103 5.77 1.94 -14.38
CA LYS A 103 6.33 0.62 -14.11
C LYS A 103 5.28 -0.41 -13.74
N ALA A 104 5.54 -1.65 -14.10
CA ALA A 104 5.00 -2.83 -13.46
C ALA A 104 6.18 -3.72 -13.04
N ALA A 105 6.16 -4.24 -11.81
CA ALA A 105 7.33 -4.90 -11.25
C ALA A 105 6.98 -6.11 -10.37
N LEU A 106 7.91 -7.07 -10.29
CA LEU A 106 7.96 -8.04 -9.20
C LEU A 106 8.88 -7.50 -8.12
N MET A 107 8.42 -7.43 -6.88
CA MET A 107 9.14 -6.77 -5.80
C MET A 107 9.19 -7.61 -4.54
N ILE A 108 10.35 -7.58 -3.89
CA ILE A 108 10.53 -7.99 -2.50
C ILE A 108 10.85 -6.73 -1.69
N ARG A 109 10.06 -6.46 -0.65
CA ARG A 109 10.21 -5.27 0.21
C ARG A 109 10.06 -5.62 1.69
N GLN A 110 10.79 -4.92 2.55
CA GLN A 110 10.81 -5.20 4.00
C GLN A 110 9.52 -4.80 4.72
N SER A 111 8.87 -3.73 4.27
CA SER A 111 7.66 -3.19 4.89
C SER A 111 6.80 -2.47 3.85
N LEU A 112 5.57 -2.13 4.21
CA LEU A 112 4.64 -1.35 3.38
C LEU A 112 4.87 0.16 3.48
N ASP A 113 5.85 0.59 4.27
CA ASP A 113 6.23 2.00 4.38
C ASP A 113 6.77 2.52 3.04
N ALA A 114 6.44 3.77 2.70
CA ALA A 114 6.82 4.41 1.45
C ALA A 114 8.34 4.54 1.22
N ASP A 115 9.15 4.40 2.26
CA ASP A 115 10.60 4.55 2.21
C ASP A 115 11.33 3.22 2.46
N SER A 116 10.64 2.09 2.37
CA SER A 116 11.20 0.76 2.69
C SER A 116 12.40 0.40 1.82
N ALA A 117 13.35 -0.35 2.40
CA ALA A 117 14.30 -1.13 1.61
C ALA A 117 13.53 -2.15 0.74
N TYR A 118 13.98 -2.32 -0.51
CA TYR A 118 13.37 -3.21 -1.49
C TYR A 118 14.35 -3.62 -2.59
N ALA A 119 14.00 -4.67 -3.34
CA ALA A 119 14.57 -4.98 -4.64
C ALA A 119 13.44 -5.44 -5.59
N ASP A 120 13.55 -5.08 -6.86
CA ASP A 120 12.58 -5.44 -7.89
C ASP A 120 13.20 -5.81 -9.24
N ALA A 121 12.36 -6.42 -10.07
CA ALA A 121 12.55 -6.51 -11.51
C ALA A 121 11.40 -5.74 -12.17
N ALA A 122 11.72 -4.61 -12.80
CA ALA A 122 10.77 -3.67 -13.37
C ALA A 122 10.69 -3.79 -14.89
N LEU A 123 9.46 -3.72 -15.41
CA LEU A 123 9.16 -3.38 -16.80
C LEU A 123 8.67 -1.93 -16.85
N HIS A 124 9.30 -1.11 -17.68
CA HIS A 124 8.92 0.26 -17.93
C HIS A 124 7.96 0.38 -19.12
N GLY A 125 7.21 1.49 -19.16
CA GLY A 125 6.26 1.79 -20.24
C GLY A 125 6.89 1.99 -21.61
N ASP A 126 8.19 2.29 -21.68
CA ASP A 126 8.99 2.36 -22.91
C ASP A 126 9.61 1.02 -23.33
N GLY A 127 9.41 -0.04 -22.54
CA GLY A 127 9.94 -1.38 -22.79
C GLY A 127 11.31 -1.64 -22.15
N LEU A 128 11.92 -0.67 -21.47
CA LEU A 128 13.11 -0.92 -20.66
C LEU A 128 12.78 -1.92 -19.55
N THR A 129 13.65 -2.90 -19.37
CA THR A 129 13.64 -3.73 -18.15
C THR A 129 14.86 -3.44 -17.30
N SER A 130 14.69 -3.40 -15.99
CA SER A 130 15.79 -3.11 -15.06
C SER A 130 15.60 -3.82 -13.72
N LEU A 131 16.70 -3.97 -13.00
CA LEU A 131 16.68 -4.28 -11.57
C LEU A 131 16.78 -2.96 -10.81
N GLN A 132 15.84 -2.69 -9.91
CA GLN A 132 15.88 -1.50 -9.05
C GLN A 132 15.92 -1.92 -7.58
N PHE A 133 16.62 -1.16 -6.73
CA PHE A 133 16.72 -1.49 -5.32
C PHE A 133 16.98 -0.27 -4.44
N ARG A 134 16.60 -0.39 -3.17
CA ARG A 134 16.93 0.53 -2.09
C ARG A 134 17.51 -0.27 -0.93
N ASP A 135 18.75 0.00 -0.56
CA ASP A 135 19.48 -0.79 0.44
C ASP A 135 18.93 -0.61 1.87
N GLU A 136 18.46 0.58 2.20
CA GLU A 136 18.00 0.92 3.56
C GLU A 136 16.79 1.85 3.55
N LYS A 137 16.07 1.87 4.68
CA LYS A 137 14.89 2.73 4.84
C LYS A 137 15.27 4.20 4.65
N GLY A 138 14.60 4.90 3.73
CA GLY A 138 14.86 6.31 3.40
C GLY A 138 16.09 6.54 2.52
N GLY A 139 16.79 5.49 2.08
CA GLY A 139 17.89 5.57 1.12
C GLY A 139 17.42 5.91 -0.30
N ALA A 140 18.36 6.22 -1.19
CA ALA A 140 18.06 6.43 -2.60
C ALA A 140 17.84 5.11 -3.33
N THR A 141 16.93 5.10 -4.32
CA THR A 141 16.82 4.01 -5.29
C THR A 141 18.02 4.00 -6.25
N HIS A 142 18.54 2.80 -6.51
CA HIS A 142 19.55 2.47 -7.50
C HIS A 142 18.95 1.62 -8.62
N GLU A 143 19.59 1.63 -9.80
CA GLU A 143 19.12 0.89 -10.98
C GLU A 143 20.28 0.22 -11.73
N VAL A 144 20.01 -0.99 -12.23
CA VAL A 144 20.82 -1.69 -13.22
C VAL A 144 19.93 -2.04 -14.41
N GLN A 145 20.17 -1.41 -15.56
CA GLN A 145 19.38 -1.60 -16.77
C GLN A 145 19.78 -2.87 -17.52
N SER A 146 18.80 -3.52 -18.16
CA SER A 146 19.05 -4.55 -19.16
C SER A 146 19.68 -3.95 -20.43
N SER A 147 20.54 -4.73 -21.09
CA SER A 147 21.26 -4.36 -22.32
C SER A 147 20.55 -4.83 -23.58
#